data_AF-A0A522TKX1-F1
#
_entry.id   AF-A0A522TKX1-F1
#
_cell.length_a   1.000
_cell.length_b   1.000
_cell.length_c   1.000
_cell.angle_alpha   90.00
_cell.angle_beta   90.00
_cell.angle_gamma   90.00
#
_symmetry.space_group_name_H-M   'P 1'
#
loop_
_entity.id
_entity.type
_entity.pdbx_description
1 polymer ?
#
loop_
_entity_poly.entity_id
_entity_poly.type
_entity_poly.pdbx_seq_one_letter_code
_entity_poly.pdbx_strand_id
1 'polypeptide(L)'
;MHLNELKALHVSQLLDMAAELEIDNANRLRKQELMFAIMKRRAKQGEQIFGDGVLEVLPDGFGFLRSPETSYLASTDDIYISPSQIRRFNLHTGDSIEGEVRELFQGTNRFKDLVERLHGIPRNLLAQRLA
;
A
#
# COMPACT_ATOMS: atom_id res chain seq x y z
N MET A 1 -7.26 -9.00 0.10
CA MET A 1 -7.47 -8.03 1.19
C MET A 1 -7.09 -6.62 0.79
N HIS A 2 -7.76 -5.59 1.34
CA HIS A 2 -7.40 -4.18 1.11
C HIS A 2 -6.72 -3.57 2.34
N LEU A 3 -5.71 -2.73 2.14
CA LEU A 3 -4.93 -2.11 3.23
C LEU A 3 -5.82 -1.21 4.10
N ASN A 4 -6.73 -0.46 3.48
CA ASN A 4 -7.61 0.46 4.18
C ASN A 4 -8.58 -0.26 5.13
N GLU A 5 -8.95 -1.51 4.82
CA GLU A 5 -9.74 -2.36 5.73
C GLU A 5 -8.99 -2.58 7.05
N LEU A 6 -7.68 -2.84 7.01
CA LEU A 6 -6.87 -3.02 8.21
C LEU A 6 -6.68 -1.71 8.99
N LYS A 7 -6.56 -0.58 8.29
CA LYS A 7 -6.42 0.75 8.93
C LYS A 7 -7.67 1.11 9.73
N ALA A 8 -8.86 0.79 9.23
CA ALA A 8 -10.13 1.09 9.88
C ALA A 8 -10.41 0.27 11.15
N LEU A 9 -9.75 -0.89 11.32
CA LEU A 9 -9.99 -1.77 12.47
C LEU A 9 -9.42 -1.21 13.78
N HIS A 10 -10.11 -1.53 14.88
CA HIS A 10 -9.58 -1.28 16.21
C HIS A 10 -8.43 -2.25 16.51
N VAL A 11 -7.48 -1.83 17.35
CA VAL A 11 -6.29 -2.63 17.68
C VAL A 11 -6.65 -4.01 18.24
N SER A 12 -7.74 -4.13 18.99
CA SER A 12 -8.22 -5.42 19.50
C SER A 12 -8.56 -6.39 18.37
N GLN A 13 -9.26 -5.93 17.32
CA GLN A 13 -9.63 -6.77 16.17
C GLN A 13 -8.39 -7.22 15.39
N LEU A 14 -7.38 -6.36 15.29
CA LEU A 14 -6.11 -6.73 14.68
C LEU A 14 -5.36 -7.78 15.51
N LEU A 15 -5.44 -7.71 16.85
CA LEU A 15 -4.85 -8.73 17.74
C LEU A 15 -5.56 -10.07 17.59
N ASP A 16 -6.89 -10.07 17.47
CA ASP A 16 -7.67 -11.29 17.22
C ASP A 16 -7.26 -11.94 15.90
N MET A 17 -7.17 -11.16 14.81
CA MET A 17 -6.68 -11.65 13.52
C MET A 17 -5.24 -12.16 13.59
N ALA A 18 -4.38 -11.48 14.35
CA ALA A 18 -2.99 -11.91 14.51
C ALA A 18 -2.88 -13.23 15.27
N ALA A 19 -3.77 -13.49 16.23
CA ALA A 19 -3.86 -14.77 16.93
C ALA A 19 -4.32 -15.89 15.99
N GLU A 20 -5.36 -15.66 15.18
CA GLU A 20 -5.84 -16.62 14.17
C GLU A 20 -4.75 -16.97 13.12
N LEU A 21 -3.90 -16.00 12.80
CA LEU A 21 -2.78 -16.14 11.88
C LEU A 21 -1.50 -16.67 12.54
N GLU A 22 -1.56 -17.02 13.84
CA GLU A 22 -0.43 -17.50 14.65
C GLU A 22 0.79 -16.57 14.56
N ILE A 23 0.57 -15.27 14.75
CA ILE A 23 1.64 -14.26 14.77
C ILE A 23 2.17 -14.11 16.19
N ASP A 24 3.42 -14.53 16.41
CA ASP A 24 4.07 -14.45 17.72
C ASP A 24 4.26 -13.01 18.21
N ASN A 25 4.12 -12.81 19.52
CA ASN A 25 4.35 -11.52 20.21
C ASN A 25 3.55 -10.34 19.63
N ALA A 26 2.39 -10.59 18.99
CA ALA A 26 1.55 -9.57 18.38
C ALA A 26 1.15 -8.43 19.34
N ASN A 27 0.96 -8.75 20.63
CA ASN A 27 0.63 -7.79 21.69
C ASN A 27 1.74 -6.74 21.98
N ARG A 28 2.98 -6.98 21.53
CA ARG A 28 4.10 -6.05 21.67
C ARG A 28 4.25 -5.12 20.47
N LEU A 29 3.55 -5.40 19.38
CA LEU A 29 3.63 -4.63 18.15
C LEU A 29 2.75 -3.38 18.22
N ARG A 30 3.24 -2.27 17.66
CA ARG A 30 2.39 -1.11 17.39
C ARG A 30 1.37 -1.45 16.31
N LYS A 31 0.25 -0.71 16.23
CA LYS A 31 -0.81 -0.94 15.22
C LYS A 31 -0.26 -1.13 13.81
N GLN A 32 0.70 -0.28 13.40
CA GLN A 32 1.33 -0.38 12.08
C GLN A 32 2.13 -1.67 11.89
N GLU A 33 2.94 -2.05 12.86
CA GLU A 33 3.73 -3.28 12.82
C GLU A 33 2.83 -4.52 12.83
N LEU A 34 1.71 -4.46 13.56
CA LEU A 34 0.70 -5.49 13.61
C LEU A 34 0.00 -5.67 12.26
N MET A 35 -0.45 -4.57 11.63
CA MET A 35 -0.99 -4.60 10.26
C MET A 35 0.02 -5.16 9.27
N PHE A 36 1.30 -4.75 9.38
CA PHE A 36 2.38 -5.27 8.54
C PHE A 36 2.56 -6.79 8.71
N ALA A 37 2.55 -7.28 9.95
CA ALA A 37 2.68 -8.71 10.24
C ALA A 37 1.49 -9.52 9.67
N ILE A 38 0.26 -9.01 9.83
CA ILE A 38 -0.97 -9.62 9.28
C ILE A 38 -0.90 -9.70 7.76
N MET A 39 -0.57 -8.58 7.12
CA MET A 39 -0.37 -8.49 5.67
C MET A 39 0.68 -9.51 5.21
N LYS A 40 1.84 -9.53 5.86
CA LYS A 40 2.92 -10.45 5.51
C LYS A 40 2.50 -11.92 5.62
N ARG A 41 1.74 -12.30 6.65
CA ARG A 41 1.29 -13.68 6.85
C ARG A 41 0.25 -14.09 5.79
N ARG A 42 -0.70 -13.21 5.48
CA ARG A 42 -1.70 -13.44 4.42
C ARG A 42 -1.08 -13.49 3.02
N ALA A 43 -0.15 -12.59 2.72
CA ALA A 43 0.61 -12.64 1.47
C ALA A 43 1.38 -13.95 1.28
N LYS A 44 1.99 -14.47 2.35
CA LYS A 44 2.65 -15.79 2.33
C LYS A 44 1.69 -16.96 2.08
N GLN A 45 0.40 -16.81 2.39
CA GLN A 45 -0.64 -17.78 2.09
C GLN A 45 -1.18 -17.63 0.66
N GLY A 46 -0.63 -16.73 -0.15
CA GLY A 46 -1.03 -16.48 -1.53
C GLY A 46 -2.13 -15.42 -1.68
N GLU A 47 -2.51 -14.75 -0.59
CA GLU A 47 -3.50 -13.68 -0.67
C GLU A 47 -2.89 -12.40 -1.26
N GLN A 48 -3.58 -11.80 -2.23
CA GLN A 48 -3.20 -10.50 -2.77
C GLN A 48 -3.64 -9.37 -1.84
N ILE A 49 -2.76 -8.39 -1.69
CA ILE A 49 -2.99 -7.21 -0.87
C ILE A 49 -3.11 -6.03 -1.81
N PHE A 50 -4.15 -5.22 -1.63
CA PHE A 50 -4.39 -4.03 -2.43
C PHE A 50 -4.31 -2.78 -1.55
N GLY A 51 -4.00 -1.66 -2.17
CA GLY A 51 -3.98 -0.35 -1.53
C GLY A 51 -4.28 0.72 -2.56
N ASP A 52 -4.79 1.84 -2.07
CA ASP A 52 -5.14 2.99 -2.88
C ASP A 52 -4.74 4.29 -2.19
N GLY A 53 -4.63 5.34 -3.00
CA GLY A 53 -4.42 6.70 -2.53
C GLY A 53 -4.13 7.67 -3.66
N VAL A 54 -3.88 8.92 -3.28
CA VAL A 54 -3.53 9.99 -4.21
C VAL A 54 -2.02 10.17 -4.22
N LEU A 55 -1.41 10.10 -5.40
CA LEU A 55 0.03 10.22 -5.56
C LEU A 55 0.52 11.63 -5.23
N GLU A 56 1.55 11.72 -4.41
CA GLU A 56 2.41 12.89 -4.27
C GLU A 56 3.82 12.53 -4.75
N VAL A 57 4.30 13.18 -5.82
CA VAL A 57 5.66 13.03 -6.33
C VAL A 57 6.57 14.07 -5.67
N LEU A 58 7.67 13.60 -5.09
CA LEU A 58 8.69 14.41 -4.43
C LEU A 58 9.82 14.82 -5.41
N PRO A 59 10.65 15.84 -5.09
CA PRO A 59 11.68 16.36 -5.99
C PRO A 59 12.68 15.31 -6.52
N ASP A 60 12.96 14.27 -5.73
CA ASP A 60 13.85 13.17 -6.11
C ASP A 60 13.21 12.17 -7.09
N GLY A 61 11.96 12.41 -7.49
CA GLY A 61 11.22 11.64 -8.51
C GLY A 61 10.57 10.35 -8.01
N PHE A 62 10.64 10.04 -6.72
CA PHE A 62 9.79 9.02 -6.09
C PHE A 62 8.55 9.68 -5.47
N GLY A 63 7.57 8.88 -5.07
CA GLY A 63 6.35 9.42 -4.47
C GLY A 63 5.70 8.50 -3.46
N PHE A 64 4.63 9.01 -2.86
CA PHE A 64 3.81 8.28 -1.91
C PHE A 64 2.33 8.39 -2.26
N LEU A 65 1.58 7.31 -2.07
CA LEU A 65 0.13 7.34 -2.09
C LEU A 65 -0.38 7.83 -0.74
N ARG A 66 -0.92 9.05 -0.72
CA ARG A 66 -1.49 9.69 0.46
C ARG A 66 -2.95 9.29 0.63
N SER A 67 -3.36 9.05 1.87
CA SER A 67 -4.74 8.69 2.20
C SER A 67 -5.63 9.92 2.42
N PRO A 68 -6.88 9.92 1.92
CA PRO A 68 -7.88 10.91 2.33
C PRO A 68 -8.16 10.89 3.85
N GLU A 69 -8.02 9.73 4.50
CA GLU A 69 -8.25 9.54 5.94
C GLU A 69 -7.27 10.36 6.79
N THR A 70 -6.05 10.58 6.29
CA THR A 70 -5.02 11.39 6.94
C THR A 70 -5.00 12.83 6.39
N SER A 71 -6.05 13.26 5.69
CA SER A 71 -6.12 14.57 5.02
C SER A 71 -4.94 14.81 4.07
N TYR A 72 -4.46 13.74 3.43
CA TYR A 72 -3.30 13.73 2.54
C TYR A 72 -1.98 14.14 3.20
N LEU A 73 -1.91 14.14 4.53
CA LEU A 73 -0.69 14.43 5.27
C LEU A 73 0.26 13.24 5.20
N ALA A 74 1.55 13.54 5.29
CA ALA A 74 2.58 12.52 5.31
C ALA A 74 2.43 11.60 6.51
N SER A 75 2.37 10.30 6.22
CA SER A 75 2.18 9.26 7.21
C SER A 75 3.15 8.11 6.99
N THR A 76 3.46 7.40 8.07
CA THR A 76 4.39 6.26 8.02
C THR A 76 3.81 5.04 7.32
N ASP A 77 2.49 5.01 7.11
CA ASP A 77 1.73 3.97 6.43
C ASP A 77 1.38 4.32 4.98
N ASP A 78 1.95 5.39 4.44
CA ASP A 78 1.82 5.74 3.03
C ASP A 78 2.55 4.75 2.14
N ILE A 79 1.99 4.52 0.96
CA ILE A 79 2.50 3.49 0.05
C ILE A 79 3.53 4.10 -0.88
N TYR A 80 4.72 3.51 -0.92
CA TYR A 80 5.83 4.02 -1.72
C TYR A 80 5.70 3.66 -3.20
N ILE A 81 5.86 4.67 -4.06
CA ILE A 81 5.92 4.52 -5.50
C ILE A 81 7.33 4.87 -5.99
N SER A 82 7.95 3.92 -6.71
CA SER A 82 9.29 4.10 -7.24
C SER A 82 9.33 5.09 -8.43
N PRO A 83 10.47 5.77 -8.66
CA PRO A 83 10.64 6.62 -9.84
C PRO A 83 10.42 5.88 -11.17
N SER A 84 10.76 4.59 -11.23
CA SER A 84 10.54 3.76 -12.41
C SER A 84 9.05 3.54 -12.70
N GLN A 85 8.20 3.39 -11.68
CA GLN A 85 6.75 3.30 -11.86
C GLN A 85 6.17 4.63 -12.33
N ILE A 86 6.58 5.73 -11.70
CA ILE A 86 6.16 7.09 -12.07
C ILE A 86 6.46 7.36 -13.54
N ARG A 87 7.69 7.08 -14.00
CA ARG A 87 8.07 7.24 -15.41
C ARG A 87 7.33 6.28 -16.34
N ARG A 88 7.22 5.00 -15.97
CA ARG A 88 6.60 3.97 -16.82
C ARG A 88 5.14 4.24 -17.12
N PHE A 89 4.39 4.73 -16.14
CA PHE A 89 2.96 4.98 -16.25
C PHE A 89 2.62 6.45 -16.45
N ASN A 90 3.64 7.32 -16.65
CA ASN A 90 3.49 8.75 -16.81
C ASN A 90 2.64 9.39 -15.68
N LEU A 91 2.96 9.03 -14.43
CA LEU A 91 2.20 9.44 -13.26
C LEU A 91 2.60 10.84 -12.79
N HIS A 92 1.63 11.57 -12.26
CA HIS A 92 1.78 12.93 -11.76
C HIS A 92 1.17 13.07 -10.36
N THR A 93 1.64 14.07 -9.60
CA THR A 93 1.00 14.45 -8.33
C THR A 93 -0.50 14.73 -8.56
N GLY A 94 -1.35 14.15 -7.72
CA GLY A 94 -2.81 14.21 -7.85
C GLY A 94 -3.42 12.97 -8.53
N ASP A 95 -2.60 12.09 -9.10
CA ASP A 95 -3.10 10.86 -9.70
C ASP A 95 -3.69 9.91 -8.63
N SER A 96 -4.94 9.50 -8.82
CA SER A 96 -5.56 8.47 -7.97
C SER A 96 -5.13 7.09 -8.46
N ILE A 97 -4.49 6.33 -7.58
CA ILE A 97 -3.89 5.04 -7.91
C ILE A 97 -4.47 3.97 -7.00
N GLU A 98 -4.77 2.82 -7.58
CA GLU A 98 -5.05 1.59 -6.85
C GLU A 98 -4.16 0.48 -7.42
N GLY A 99 -3.60 -0.34 -6.53
CA GLY A 99 -2.65 -1.35 -6.94
C GLY A 99 -2.42 -2.44 -5.91
N GLU A 100 -1.82 -3.54 -6.37
CA GLU A 100 -1.37 -4.60 -5.50
C GLU A 100 -0.14 -4.14 -4.71
N VAL A 101 -0.23 -4.16 -3.39
CA VAL A 101 0.81 -3.77 -2.44
C VAL A 101 1.66 -4.99 -2.11
N ARG A 102 2.95 -4.96 -2.44
CA ARG A 102 3.90 -6.05 -2.16
C ARG A 102 4.98 -5.64 -1.18
N GLU A 103 5.53 -6.57 -0.41
CA GLU A 103 6.66 -6.30 0.48
C GLU A 103 7.91 -5.89 -0.35
N LEU A 104 8.64 -4.83 0.05
CA LEU A 104 9.97 -4.56 -0.51
C LEU A 104 10.98 -5.58 0.05
N PHE A 105 11.79 -6.18 -0.81
CA PHE A 105 12.85 -7.11 -0.38
C PHE A 105 13.89 -6.39 0.50
N GLN A 106 14.21 -7.06 1.62
CA GLN A 106 15.26 -6.83 2.63
C GLN A 106 15.49 -5.40 3.17
N GLY A 107 15.15 -5.21 4.45
CA GLY A 107 15.75 -4.17 5.32
C GLY A 107 14.96 -2.87 5.47
N THR A 108 13.83 -2.69 4.79
CA THR A 108 13.00 -1.47 4.91
C THR A 108 11.54 -1.81 5.18
N ASN A 109 10.92 -1.17 6.17
CA ASN A 109 9.48 -1.26 6.47
C ASN A 109 8.64 -0.52 5.41
N ARG A 110 8.81 -0.87 4.13
CA ARG A 110 8.13 -0.19 3.03
C ARG A 110 7.54 -1.22 2.07
N PHE A 111 6.48 -0.83 1.37
CA PHE A 111 5.84 -1.63 0.34
C PHE A 111 6.21 -1.15 -1.07
N LYS A 112 6.16 -2.05 -2.05
CA LYS A 112 6.29 -1.82 -3.49
C LYS A 112 4.96 -2.12 -4.15
N ASP A 113 4.40 -1.16 -4.86
CA ASP A 113 3.15 -1.40 -5.56
C ASP A 113 3.33 -2.02 -6.95
N LEU A 114 2.27 -2.65 -7.43
CA LEU A 114 1.96 -2.84 -8.84
C LEU A 114 0.76 -1.95 -9.16
N VAL A 115 0.96 -0.89 -9.94
CA VAL A 115 -0.14 -0.02 -10.40
C VAL A 115 -1.12 -0.86 -11.23
N GLU A 116 -2.36 -1.02 -10.77
CA GLU A 116 -3.41 -1.80 -11.46
C GLU A 116 -4.52 -0.92 -12.03
N ARG A 117 -4.87 0.17 -11.35
CA ARG A 117 -5.82 1.18 -11.82
C ARG A 117 -5.25 2.58 -11.61
N LEU A 118 -5.49 3.45 -12.60
CA LEU A 118 -5.15 4.87 -12.56
C LEU A 118 -6.42 5.66 -12.89
N HIS A 119 -6.89 6.52 -11.98
CA HIS A 119 -8.18 7.24 -12.11
C HIS A 119 -9.36 6.30 -12.39
N GLY A 120 -9.35 5.11 -11.77
CA GLY A 120 -10.35 4.06 -12.02
C GLY A 120 -10.20 3.33 -13.36
N ILE A 121 -9.21 3.70 -14.19
CA ILE A 121 -8.96 3.06 -15.48
C ILE A 121 -8.04 1.85 -15.28
N PRO A 122 -8.49 0.64 -15.68
CA PRO A 122 -7.68 -0.57 -15.65
C PRO A 122 -6.38 -0.45 -16.45
N ARG A 123 -5.30 -1.02 -15.90
CA ARG A 123 -3.96 -1.01 -16.50
C ARG A 123 -3.92 -1.45 -17.97
N ASN A 124 -4.71 -2.44 -18.36
CA ASN A 124 -4.78 -2.90 -19.75
C ASN A 124 -5.31 -1.84 -20.72
N LEU A 125 -6.08 -0.87 -20.24
CA LEU A 125 -6.60 0.25 -21.02
C LEU A 125 -5.68 1.48 -21.00
N LEU A 126 -4.73 1.56 -20.06
CA LEU A 126 -3.78 2.69 -19.96
C LEU A 126 -2.82 2.77 -21.16
N ALA A 127 -2.55 1.65 -21.82
CA ALA A 127 -1.70 1.61 -23.03
C ALA A 127 -2.28 2.45 -24.19
N GLN A 128 -3.59 2.70 -24.21
CA GLN A 128 -4.26 3.48 -25.26
C GLN A 128 -4.15 4.99 -25.05
N ARG A 129 -3.65 5.44 -23.89
CA ARG A 129 -3.54 6.87 -23.53
C ARG A 129 -2.17 7.47 -23.85
N LEU A 130 -1.21 6.63 -24.24
CA LEU A 130 0.17 7.00 -24.58
C LEU A 130 0.43 7.03 -26.11
N ALA A 131 -0.63 6.99 -26.92
CA ALA A 131 -0.56 7.11 -28.38
C ALA A 131 -1.16 8.44 -28.86
#